data_AF-A0A3S3STK0-F1
#
_entry.id   AF-A0A3S3STK0-F1
#
_cell.length_a   1.000
_cell.length_b   1.000
_cell.length_c   1.000
_cell.angle_alpha   90.00
_cell.angle_beta   90.00
_cell.angle_gamma   90.00
#
_symmetry.space_group_name_H-M   'P 1'
#
loop_
_entity.id
_entity.type
_entity.pdbx_description
1 polymer ?
#
loop_
_entity_poly.entity_id
_entity_poly.type
_entity_poly.pdbx_seq_one_letter_code
_entity_poly.pdbx_strand_id
1 'polypeptide(L)'
;MKYLLILSLLLSGLFGFGQKPANNPIDIELSLLISRKAQYERWRQFAKEPSDIAGANKYAYKRDSVYQLYMEMIKKVKSSPKVYLVHINKAIKAGKVDYDGAYRIIYNYFNESLSYLDRDLYFLTRLEAYKVIKRSLFEKNERQLPERTDLYIQRGGKDRIRFSVPPIDAKDTLKSRGDQEIH
;
A
#
# COMPACT_ATOMS: atom_id res chain seq x y z
N MET A 1 -15.57 -57.54 8.10
CA MET A 1 -14.45 -56.58 8.22
C MET A 1 -13.95 -55.98 6.88
N LYS A 2 -14.28 -56.55 5.70
CA LYS A 2 -13.83 -56.00 4.39
C LYS A 2 -14.47 -54.66 3.99
N TYR A 3 -15.70 -54.39 4.43
CA TYR A 3 -16.45 -53.17 4.07
C TYR A 3 -16.07 -51.92 4.88
N LEU A 4 -15.38 -52.09 6.02
CA LEU A 4 -14.95 -50.96 6.86
C LEU A 4 -13.78 -50.18 6.24
N LEU A 5 -12.89 -50.87 5.52
CA LEU A 5 -11.77 -50.23 4.82
C LEU A 5 -12.26 -49.37 3.64
N ILE A 6 -13.27 -49.85 2.91
CA ILE A 6 -13.86 -49.15 1.75
C ILE A 6 -14.57 -47.87 2.19
N LEU A 7 -15.27 -47.90 3.33
CA LEU A 7 -15.94 -46.71 3.89
C LEU A 7 -14.92 -45.66 4.36
N SER A 8 -13.76 -46.08 4.90
CA SER A 8 -12.69 -45.16 5.30
C SER A 8 -12.03 -44.45 4.10
N LEU A 9 -11.86 -45.16 2.97
CA LEU A 9 -11.26 -44.58 1.75
C LEU A 9 -12.18 -43.54 1.09
N LEU A 10 -13.51 -43.76 1.13
CA LEU A 10 -14.50 -42.83 0.60
C LEU A 10 -14.61 -41.54 1.41
N LEU A 11 -14.42 -41.60 2.73
CA LEU A 11 -14.43 -40.44 3.62
C LEU A 11 -13.15 -39.59 3.52
N SER A 12 -11.99 -40.20 3.20
CA SER A 12 -10.75 -39.45 2.95
C SER A 12 -10.76 -38.63 1.65
N GLY A 13 -11.66 -38.93 0.71
CA GLY A 13 -11.81 -38.15 -0.53
C GLY A 13 -12.55 -36.82 -0.37
N LEU A 14 -13.21 -36.58 0.77
CA LEU A 14 -13.99 -35.36 1.03
C LEU A 14 -13.18 -34.21 1.64
N PHE A 15 -11.94 -34.47 2.06
CA PHE A 15 -11.00 -33.43 2.46
C PHE A 15 -10.12 -33.03 1.28
N GLY A 16 -10.77 -32.61 0.19
CA GLY A 16 -10.11 -31.74 -0.77
C GLY A 16 -9.80 -30.43 -0.04
N PHE A 17 -8.59 -30.30 0.50
CA PHE A 17 -8.02 -29.01 0.87
C PHE A 17 -8.05 -28.18 -0.41
N GLY A 18 -9.11 -27.38 -0.58
CA GLY A 18 -9.19 -26.40 -1.64
C GLY A 18 -7.98 -25.50 -1.45
N GLN A 19 -6.95 -25.69 -2.28
CA GLN A 19 -5.82 -24.78 -2.33
C GLN A 19 -6.41 -23.39 -2.52
N LYS A 20 -6.22 -22.52 -1.53
CA LYS A 20 -6.66 -21.13 -1.65
C LYS A 20 -6.08 -20.60 -2.96
N PRO A 21 -6.88 -19.96 -3.82
CA PRO A 21 -6.36 -19.43 -5.07
C PRO A 21 -5.21 -18.48 -4.76
N ALA A 22 -4.08 -18.67 -5.44
CA ALA A 22 -2.96 -17.74 -5.35
C ALA A 22 -3.46 -16.32 -5.67
N ASN A 23 -2.94 -15.32 -4.93
CA ASN A 23 -3.33 -13.93 -5.12
C ASN A 23 -3.21 -13.53 -6.60
N ASN A 24 -4.26 -12.92 -7.15
CA ASN A 24 -4.22 -12.44 -8.52
C ASN A 24 -3.08 -11.41 -8.67
N PRO A 25 -2.24 -11.51 -9.72
CA PRO A 25 -1.16 -10.56 -9.95
C PRO A 25 -1.63 -9.10 -9.97
N ILE A 26 -2.82 -8.83 -10.52
CA ILE A 26 -3.42 -7.48 -10.55
C ILE A 26 -3.73 -7.01 -9.13
N ASP A 27 -4.21 -7.88 -8.24
CA ASP A 27 -4.45 -7.49 -6.85
C ASP A 27 -3.16 -7.13 -6.12
N ILE A 28 -2.08 -7.86 -6.38
CA ILE A 28 -0.75 -7.57 -5.83
C ILE A 28 -0.28 -6.20 -6.33
N GLU A 29 -0.39 -5.93 -7.62
CA GLU A 29 0.04 -4.67 -8.21
C GLU A 29 -0.76 -3.47 -7.69
N LEU A 30 -2.09 -3.58 -7.59
CA LEU A 30 -2.93 -2.50 -7.04
C LEU A 30 -2.64 -2.28 -5.55
N SER A 31 -2.33 -3.33 -4.80
CA SER A 31 -1.86 -3.21 -3.40
C SER A 31 -0.55 -2.44 -3.30
N LEU A 32 0.39 -2.81 -4.16
CA LEU A 32 1.71 -2.22 -4.18
C LEU A 32 1.64 -0.74 -4.57
N LEU A 33 0.74 -0.35 -5.48
CA LEU A 33 0.49 1.05 -5.84
C LEU A 33 0.11 1.88 -4.60
N ILE A 34 -0.84 1.40 -3.80
CA ILE A 34 -1.28 2.08 -2.57
C ILE A 34 -0.16 2.12 -1.53
N SER A 35 0.60 1.03 -1.40
CA SER A 35 1.76 0.97 -0.51
C SER A 35 2.83 1.99 -0.89
N ARG A 36 3.13 2.16 -2.18
CA ARG A 36 4.09 3.17 -2.67
C ARG A 36 3.60 4.59 -2.44
N LYS A 37 2.31 4.87 -2.61
CA LYS A 37 1.71 6.16 -2.20
C LYS A 37 1.96 6.44 -0.72
N ALA A 38 1.62 5.49 0.17
CA ALA A 38 1.77 5.68 1.61
C ALA A 38 3.24 5.87 2.01
N GLN A 39 4.17 5.11 1.40
CA GLN A 39 5.61 5.27 1.61
C GLN A 39 6.12 6.64 1.12
N TYR A 40 5.65 7.10 -0.05
CA TYR A 40 6.01 8.42 -0.56
C TYR A 40 5.58 9.51 0.42
N GLU A 41 4.34 9.46 0.92
CA GLU A 41 3.81 10.42 1.90
C GLU A 41 4.58 10.40 3.21
N ARG A 42 4.98 9.21 3.68
CA ARG A 42 5.86 9.04 4.85
C ARG A 42 7.17 9.79 4.68
N TRP A 43 7.92 9.50 3.61
CA TRP A 43 9.21 10.13 3.37
C TRP A 43 9.09 11.62 3.09
N ARG A 44 8.03 12.04 2.39
CA ARG A 44 7.70 13.45 2.19
C ARG A 44 7.50 14.17 3.52
N GLN A 45 6.87 13.53 4.51
CA GLN A 45 6.71 14.12 5.84
C GLN A 45 8.04 14.18 6.60
N PHE A 46 8.79 13.08 6.65
CA PHE A 46 10.10 13.07 7.33
C PHE A 46 11.11 14.05 6.74
N ALA A 47 11.03 14.32 5.43
CA ALA A 47 11.86 15.33 4.79
C ALA A 47 11.50 16.78 5.19
N LYS A 48 10.33 17.03 5.77
CA LYS A 48 9.91 18.37 6.25
C LYS A 48 10.31 18.66 7.68
N GLU A 49 10.55 17.62 8.48
CA GLU A 49 10.86 17.74 9.91
C GLU A 49 12.24 17.17 10.25
N PRO A 50 13.30 17.45 9.48
CA PRO A 50 14.61 16.88 9.77
C PRO A 50 15.18 17.46 11.06
N SER A 51 15.80 16.62 11.88
CA SER A 51 16.58 17.04 13.05
C SER A 51 17.92 17.69 12.68
N ASP A 52 18.44 17.39 11.49
CA ASP A 52 19.70 17.91 10.94
C ASP A 52 19.74 17.83 9.40
N ILE A 53 20.73 18.49 8.77
CA ILE A 53 20.88 18.57 7.30
C ILE A 53 21.08 17.19 6.66
N ALA A 54 21.80 16.28 7.32
CA ALA A 54 22.07 14.95 6.79
C ALA A 54 20.78 14.10 6.74
N GLY A 55 19.94 14.19 7.77
CA GLY A 55 18.59 13.61 7.80
C GLY A 55 17.68 14.20 6.73
N ALA A 56 17.74 15.51 6.51
CA ALA A 56 16.97 16.20 5.46
C ALA A 56 17.28 15.60 4.07
N ASN A 57 18.56 15.50 3.72
CA ASN A 57 18.99 14.97 2.42
C ASN A 57 18.63 13.49 2.25
N LYS A 58 18.82 12.67 3.29
CA LYS A 58 18.47 11.24 3.28
C LYS A 58 16.98 11.02 3.03
N TYR A 59 16.11 11.73 3.75
CA TYR A 59 14.67 11.58 3.60
C TYR A 59 14.15 12.16 2.28
N ALA A 60 14.76 13.24 1.78
CA ALA A 60 14.49 13.77 0.44
C ALA A 60 14.83 12.74 -0.64
N TYR A 61 16.00 12.10 -0.57
CA TYR A 61 16.38 11.04 -1.51
C TYR A 61 15.39 9.88 -1.49
N LYS A 62 15.05 9.35 -0.30
CA LYS A 62 14.05 8.27 -0.18
C LYS A 62 12.68 8.68 -0.73
N ARG A 63 12.24 9.91 -0.46
CA ARG A 63 11.00 10.48 -1.01
C ARG A 63 11.02 10.43 -2.53
N ASP A 64 12.10 10.89 -3.15
CA ASP A 64 12.20 11.00 -4.61
C ASP A 64 12.28 9.62 -5.28
N SER A 65 13.04 8.68 -4.72
CA SER A 65 13.08 7.30 -5.22
C SER A 65 11.71 6.62 -5.14
N VAL A 66 11.00 6.75 -4.02
CA VAL A 66 9.67 6.15 -3.87
C VAL A 66 8.64 6.85 -4.76
N TYR A 67 8.76 8.16 -4.95
CA TYR A 67 7.90 8.92 -5.86
C TYR A 67 8.03 8.42 -7.31
N GLN A 68 9.25 8.18 -7.79
CA GLN A 68 9.47 7.60 -9.13
C GLN A 68 8.76 6.25 -9.27
N LEU A 69 8.96 5.32 -8.33
CA LEU A 69 8.31 4.02 -8.34
C LEU A 69 6.77 4.14 -8.31
N TYR A 70 6.24 5.06 -7.50
CA TYR A 70 4.81 5.32 -7.43
C TYR A 70 4.25 5.81 -8.78
N MET A 71 4.94 6.76 -9.41
CA MET A 71 4.52 7.32 -10.70
C MET A 71 4.66 6.31 -11.85
N GLU A 72 5.68 5.47 -11.85
CA GLU A 72 5.81 4.36 -12.80
C GLU A 72 4.67 3.37 -12.69
N MET A 73 4.24 3.04 -11.47
CA MET A 73 3.07 2.19 -11.25
C MET A 73 1.79 2.83 -11.76
N ILE A 74 1.58 4.13 -11.53
CA ILE A 74 0.43 4.85 -12.10
C ILE A 74 0.48 4.78 -13.62
N LYS A 75 1.65 5.03 -14.23
CA LYS A 75 1.83 4.95 -15.68
C LYS A 75 1.47 3.56 -16.21
N LYS A 76 1.95 2.49 -15.57
CA LYS A 76 1.62 1.11 -15.92
C LYS A 76 0.11 0.82 -15.82
N VAL A 77 -0.53 1.23 -14.72
CA VAL A 77 -1.97 1.06 -14.52
C VAL A 77 -2.78 1.80 -15.58
N LYS A 78 -2.39 3.03 -15.92
CA LYS A 78 -3.07 3.85 -16.92
C LYS A 78 -2.79 3.40 -18.36
N SER A 79 -1.67 2.73 -18.64
CA SER A 79 -1.36 2.22 -19.99
C SER A 79 -2.14 0.97 -20.38
N SER A 80 -2.74 0.26 -19.42
CA SER A 80 -3.50 -0.97 -19.69
C SER A 80 -4.92 -0.93 -19.08
N PRO A 81 -5.73 0.09 -19.40
CA PRO A 81 -6.99 0.34 -18.71
C PRO A 81 -7.97 -0.83 -18.79
N LYS A 82 -8.01 -1.55 -19.92
CA LYS A 82 -8.86 -2.73 -20.09
C LYS A 82 -8.57 -3.83 -19.06
N VAL A 83 -7.30 -4.07 -18.76
CA VAL A 83 -6.89 -5.12 -17.80
C VAL A 83 -7.31 -4.73 -16.38
N TYR A 84 -6.90 -3.54 -15.94
CA TYR A 84 -7.14 -3.09 -14.57
C TYR A 84 -8.62 -2.79 -14.31
N LEU A 85 -9.34 -2.16 -15.24
CA LEU A 85 -10.76 -1.84 -15.06
C LEU A 85 -11.64 -3.08 -15.05
N VAL A 86 -11.36 -4.11 -15.87
CA VAL A 86 -12.10 -5.38 -15.81
C VAL A 86 -11.97 -5.99 -14.42
N HIS A 87 -10.75 -6.04 -13.89
CA HIS A 87 -10.48 -6.60 -12.57
C HIS A 87 -11.13 -5.79 -11.44
N ILE A 88 -10.97 -4.47 -11.46
CA ILE A 88 -11.57 -3.55 -10.47
C ILE A 88 -13.10 -3.63 -10.52
N ASN A 89 -13.71 -3.59 -11.71
CA ASN A 89 -15.16 -3.66 -11.84
C ASN A 89 -15.73 -5.00 -11.38
N LYS A 90 -15.01 -6.12 -11.63
CA LYS A 90 -15.38 -7.43 -11.12
C LYS A 90 -15.43 -7.43 -9.58
N ALA A 91 -14.40 -6.90 -8.92
CA ALA A 91 -14.37 -6.79 -7.47
C ALA A 91 -15.48 -5.88 -6.92
N ILE A 92 -15.73 -4.74 -7.58
CA ILE A 92 -16.81 -3.82 -7.21
C ILE A 92 -18.17 -4.50 -7.33
N LYS A 93 -18.43 -5.21 -8.44
CA LYS A 93 -19.68 -5.95 -8.65
C LYS A 93 -19.86 -7.07 -7.64
N ALA A 94 -18.79 -7.77 -7.27
CA ALA A 94 -18.81 -8.82 -6.26
C ALA A 94 -18.92 -8.29 -4.82
N GLY A 95 -18.72 -6.99 -4.59
CA GLY A 95 -18.70 -6.39 -3.26
C GLY A 95 -17.51 -6.83 -2.40
N LYS A 96 -16.48 -7.46 -2.98
CA LYS A 96 -15.30 -7.95 -2.27
C LYS A 96 -14.09 -8.08 -3.20
N VAL A 97 -12.90 -8.10 -2.60
CA VAL A 97 -11.64 -8.46 -3.23
C VAL A 97 -11.19 -9.78 -2.62
N ASP A 98 -11.10 -10.84 -3.43
CA ASP A 98 -10.62 -12.15 -2.99
C ASP A 98 -9.08 -12.12 -2.95
N TYR A 99 -8.52 -11.73 -1.81
CA TYR A 99 -7.08 -11.60 -1.58
C TYR A 99 -6.68 -12.22 -0.23
N ASP A 100 -5.63 -13.02 -0.21
CA ASP A 100 -5.17 -13.82 0.94
C ASP A 100 -4.27 -13.05 1.92
N GLY A 101 -3.95 -11.78 1.64
CA GLY A 101 -3.25 -10.91 2.59
C GLY A 101 -4.17 -10.01 3.42
N ALA A 102 -3.61 -8.96 4.02
CA ALA A 102 -4.36 -8.07 4.91
C ALA A 102 -5.61 -7.47 4.22
N TYR A 103 -6.76 -7.57 4.89
CA TYR A 103 -8.04 -7.06 4.41
C TYR A 103 -8.04 -5.54 4.21
N ARG A 104 -7.30 -4.83 5.06
CA ARG A 104 -7.14 -3.39 5.05
C ARG A 104 -5.71 -3.00 4.71
N ILE A 105 -5.56 -1.89 4.00
CA ILE A 105 -4.29 -1.31 3.60
C ILE A 105 -4.19 0.14 4.07
N ILE A 106 -3.00 0.56 4.49
CA ILE A 106 -2.74 1.95 4.88
C ILE A 106 -2.89 2.82 3.63
N TYR A 107 -3.73 3.84 3.71
CA TYR A 107 -3.95 4.79 2.62
C TYR A 107 -3.54 6.21 2.99
N ASN A 108 -4.01 6.69 4.14
CA ASN A 108 -3.60 7.99 4.66
C ASN A 108 -2.41 7.77 5.58
N TYR A 109 -1.25 8.31 5.23
CA TYR A 109 -0.09 8.22 6.11
C TYR A 109 -0.37 8.88 7.47
N PHE A 110 0.09 8.24 8.55
CA PHE A 110 0.02 8.70 9.93
C PHE A 110 1.32 8.38 10.67
N ASN A 111 1.58 9.09 11.77
CA ASN A 111 2.68 8.75 12.66
C ASN A 111 2.26 7.59 13.58
N GLU A 112 3.02 6.50 13.57
CA GLU A 112 2.77 5.32 14.39
C GLU A 112 2.88 5.61 15.90
N SER A 113 3.45 6.74 16.31
CA SER A 113 3.54 7.14 17.73
C SER A 113 2.21 7.63 18.34
N LEU A 114 1.09 7.55 17.63
CA LEU A 114 -0.22 7.97 18.12
C LEU A 114 -0.84 6.89 19.02
N SER A 115 -1.06 7.23 20.29
CA SER A 115 -1.67 6.36 21.30
C SER A 115 -3.14 6.03 21.03
N TYR A 116 -3.82 6.75 20.14
CA TYR A 116 -5.20 6.50 19.75
C TYR A 116 -5.36 6.57 18.22
N LEU A 117 -5.34 5.40 17.56
CA LEU A 117 -5.42 5.29 16.11
C LEU A 117 -6.86 4.93 15.68
N ASP A 118 -7.60 5.89 15.15
CA ASP A 118 -8.86 5.62 14.45
C ASP A 118 -8.57 4.92 13.11
N ARG A 119 -8.66 3.58 13.11
CA ARG A 119 -8.27 2.77 11.95
C ARG A 119 -9.08 3.10 10.69
N ASP A 120 -10.32 3.57 10.82
CA ASP A 120 -11.16 3.90 9.66
C ASP A 120 -10.69 5.20 8.98
N LEU A 121 -9.97 6.07 9.70
CA LEU A 121 -9.36 7.25 9.11
C LEU A 121 -8.14 6.95 8.27
N TYR A 122 -7.37 5.91 8.61
CA TYR A 122 -6.05 5.71 8.02
C TYR A 122 -5.97 4.55 7.05
N PHE A 123 -6.88 3.59 7.19
CA PHE A 123 -6.89 2.37 6.41
C PHE A 123 -8.12 2.33 5.52
N LEU A 124 -7.94 1.81 4.31
CA LEU A 124 -9.02 1.42 3.43
C LEU A 124 -9.11 -0.09 3.38
N THR A 125 -10.32 -0.62 3.25
CA THR A 125 -10.51 -1.96 2.70
C THR A 125 -9.95 -1.99 1.28
N ARG A 126 -9.53 -3.16 0.81
CA ARG A 126 -9.05 -3.32 -0.58
C ARG A 126 -10.09 -2.87 -1.61
N LEU A 127 -11.36 -3.14 -1.34
CA LEU A 127 -12.46 -2.71 -2.19
C LEU A 127 -12.57 -1.18 -2.26
N GLU A 128 -12.45 -0.48 -1.12
CA GLU A 128 -12.46 0.98 -1.10
C GLU A 128 -11.25 1.55 -1.84
N ALA A 129 -10.07 0.96 -1.68
CA ALA A 129 -8.89 1.36 -2.43
C ALA A 129 -9.11 1.22 -3.95
N TYR A 130 -9.80 0.17 -4.40
CA TYR A 130 -10.11 -0.03 -5.82
C TYR A 130 -11.10 1.01 -6.34
N LYS A 131 -12.09 1.39 -5.53
CA LYS A 131 -13.01 2.49 -5.85
C LYS A 131 -12.25 3.82 -6.00
N VAL A 132 -11.29 4.09 -5.11
CA VAL A 132 -10.44 5.28 -5.21
C VAL A 132 -9.58 5.25 -6.48
N ILE A 133 -8.92 4.13 -6.77
CA ILE A 133 -8.11 3.96 -7.99
C ILE A 133 -8.97 4.17 -9.24
N LYS A 134 -10.15 3.54 -9.31
CA LYS A 134 -11.10 3.68 -10.42
C LYS A 134 -11.47 5.15 -10.64
N ARG A 135 -11.97 5.79 -9.59
CA ARG A 135 -12.43 7.18 -9.62
C ARG A 135 -11.31 8.14 -10.03
N SER A 136 -10.15 8.03 -9.41
CA SER A 136 -9.05 8.95 -9.64
C SER A 136 -8.36 8.74 -10.98
N LEU A 137 -7.87 7.53 -11.25
CA LEU A 137 -6.99 7.31 -12.40
C LEU A 137 -7.74 7.12 -13.72
N PHE A 138 -9.00 6.67 -13.68
CA PHE A 138 -9.76 6.33 -14.89
C PHE A 138 -10.97 7.23 -15.12
N GLU A 139 -11.77 7.54 -14.09
CA GLU A 139 -12.97 8.38 -14.26
C GLU A 139 -12.60 9.88 -14.33
N LYS A 140 -11.75 10.35 -13.42
CA LYS A 140 -11.27 11.74 -13.37
C LYS A 140 -9.98 11.99 -14.14
N ASN A 141 -9.31 10.92 -14.59
CA ASN A 141 -8.01 10.97 -15.27
C ASN A 141 -6.93 11.76 -14.50
N GLU A 142 -6.96 11.70 -13.17
CA GLU A 142 -6.00 12.37 -12.31
C GLU A 142 -4.58 11.84 -12.57
N ARG A 143 -3.57 12.68 -12.30
CA ARG A 143 -2.15 12.32 -12.43
C ARG A 143 -1.68 11.40 -11.31
N GLN A 144 -2.33 11.47 -10.15
CA GLN A 144 -1.98 10.73 -8.94
C GLN A 144 -3.24 10.42 -8.13
N LEU A 145 -3.15 9.44 -7.23
CA LEU A 145 -4.19 9.19 -6.24
C LEU A 145 -4.28 10.34 -5.23
N PRO A 146 -5.47 10.62 -4.67
CA PRO A 146 -5.68 11.71 -3.73
C PRO A 146 -4.90 11.45 -2.45
N GLU A 147 -4.22 12.48 -1.94
CA GLU A 147 -3.41 12.37 -0.72
C GLU A 147 -4.26 11.86 0.46
N ARG A 148 -5.48 12.40 0.59
CA ARG A 148 -6.41 12.07 1.67
C ARG A 148 -7.73 11.51 1.15
N THR A 149 -8.35 10.64 1.93
CA THR A 149 -9.72 10.16 1.69
C THR A 149 -10.76 11.22 2.08
N ASP A 150 -11.95 11.17 1.46
CA ASP A 150 -13.05 12.09 1.78
C ASP A 150 -13.41 12.03 3.28
N LEU A 151 -13.43 10.82 3.87
CA LEU A 151 -13.68 10.61 5.31
C LEU A 151 -12.62 11.31 6.19
N TYR A 152 -11.35 11.25 5.80
CA TYR A 152 -10.26 11.92 6.52
C TYR A 152 -10.43 13.43 6.56
N ILE A 153 -10.83 14.00 5.41
CA ILE A 153 -11.07 15.44 5.28
C ILE A 153 -12.26 15.85 6.14
N GLN A 154 -13.37 15.10 6.09
CA GLN A 154 -14.58 15.38 6.85
C GLN A 154 -14.38 15.36 8.37
N ARG A 155 -13.50 14.50 8.88
CA ARG A 155 -13.22 14.37 10.32
C ARG A 155 -12.08 15.27 10.83
N GLY A 156 -11.62 16.24 10.03
CA GLY A 156 -10.61 17.21 10.47
C GLY A 156 -9.23 16.59 10.73
N GLY A 157 -8.84 15.56 9.97
CA GLY A 157 -7.61 14.79 10.25
C GLY A 157 -6.28 15.54 10.13
N LYS A 158 -6.26 16.83 9.75
CA LYS A 158 -5.02 17.60 9.56
C LYS A 158 -4.31 18.01 10.86
N ASP A 159 -5.02 18.13 11.98
CA ASP A 159 -4.49 18.78 13.19
C ASP A 159 -4.19 17.82 14.36
N ARG A 160 -4.15 16.50 14.11
CA ARG A 160 -4.07 15.48 15.19
C ARG A 160 -2.67 14.91 15.48
N ILE A 161 -1.59 15.38 14.85
CA ILE A 161 -0.32 14.63 14.87
C ILE A 161 0.89 15.52 15.21
N ARG A 162 1.54 15.25 16.35
CA ARG A 162 2.98 15.54 16.53
C ARG A 162 3.77 14.37 15.96
N PHE A 163 4.77 14.67 15.15
CA PHE A 163 5.55 13.67 14.43
C PHE A 163 6.84 13.33 15.20
N SER A 164 7.19 12.05 15.23
CA SER A 164 8.45 11.53 15.77
C SER A 164 9.28 11.00 14.61
N VAL A 165 10.43 11.61 14.37
CA VAL A 165 11.37 11.19 13.34
C VAL A 165 12.15 9.98 13.87
N PRO A 166 12.23 8.86 13.13
CA PRO A 166 13.04 7.73 13.55
C PRO A 166 14.54 8.14 13.59
N PRO A 167 15.32 7.64 14.55
CA PRO A 167 16.74 7.94 14.66
C PRO A 167 17.51 7.46 13.42
N ILE A 168 18.62 8.14 13.11
CA ILE A 168 19.49 7.82 11.97
C ILE A 168 20.27 6.53 12.30
N ASP A 169 19.99 5.43 11.59
CA ASP A 169 20.79 4.20 11.70
C ASP A 169 22.24 4.43 11.25
N ALA A 170 23.21 4.00 12.07
CA ALA A 170 24.65 4.10 11.79
C ALA A 170 25.10 3.33 10.54
N LYS A 171 24.28 2.41 10.02
CA LYS A 171 24.53 1.71 8.75
C LYS A 171 24.21 2.56 7.51
N ASP A 172 23.42 3.61 7.67
CA ASP A 172 22.99 4.49 6.57
C ASP A 172 23.94 5.69 6.36
N THR A 173 24.82 6.00 7.32
CA THR A 173 25.82 7.09 7.23
C THR A 173 27.06 6.71 6.41
N LEU A 174 27.34 5.41 6.24
CA LEU A 174 28.51 4.93 5.50
C LEU A 174 28.40 5.07 3.97
N LYS A 175 27.20 5.28 3.41
CA LYS A 175 27.03 5.50 1.95
C LYS A 175 27.20 6.95 1.50
N SER A 176 27.19 7.92 2.43
CA SER A 176 27.29 9.35 2.09
C SER A 176 28.73 9.89 2.14
N ARG A 177 29.72 9.07 2.53
CA ARG A 177 31.11 9.50 2.75
C ARG A 177 32.10 9.02 1.69
N GLY A 178 31.62 8.45 0.58
CA GLY A 178 32.46 7.87 -0.47
C GLY A 178 32.98 8.83 -1.54
N ASP A 179 32.39 10.03 -1.70
CA ASP A 179 32.69 10.91 -2.85
C ASP A 179 33.27 12.27 -2.43
N GLN A 180 34.00 12.31 -1.32
CA GLN A 180 34.85 13.46 -1.00
C GLN A 180 36.17 12.96 -0.45
N GLU A 181 37.12 12.64 -1.34
CA GLU A 181 38.52 13.02 -1.19
C GLU A 181 39.38 12.64 -2.42
N ILE A 182 40.12 13.64 -2.93
CA ILE A 182 41.42 13.56 -3.65
C ILE A 182 41.31 13.12 -5.14
N HIS A 183 41.58 13.91 -6.19
CA HIS A 183 42.67 14.88 -6.46
C HIS A 183 42.25 15.91 -7.52
#